data_AF-A0A3P6RWY8-F1
#
_entry.id   AF-A0A3P6RWY8-F1
#
_cell.length_a   1.000
_cell.length_b   1.000
_cell.length_c   1.000
_cell.angle_alpha   90.00
_cell.angle_beta   90.00
_cell.angle_gamma   90.00
#
_symmetry.space_group_name_H-M   'P 1'
#
loop_
_entity.id
_entity.type
_entity.pdbx_description
1 polymer ?
#
loop_
_entity_poly.entity_id
_entity_poly.type
_entity_poly.pdbx_seq_one_letter_code
_entity_poly.pdbx_strand_id
1 'polypeptide(L)'
;MVGTLTCFHILTTNFTGNDTKAMLNNKGPRYKRSTLERLTNLDIIWCVVILLALCITGAVLSGVWMRSFSLPYKVPFFTWSEMPGGTEFRPSFESFWNFWSFIIVLQVLIPISLYVSIEFIKVGQVWLISQDLNMYYEKVDKRVQCRALNIPEELGQVQYIMSDKTGTLTENQV
;
A
#
# COMPACT_ATOMS: atom_id res chain seq x y z
N MET A 1 19.19 -51.38 28.35
CA MET A 1 18.94 -50.42 29.44
C MET A 1 20.16 -49.52 29.53
N VAL A 2 20.31 -48.53 28.64
CA VAL A 2 21.46 -47.62 28.61
C VAL A 2 20.95 -46.26 29.06
N GLY A 3 21.32 -45.87 30.28
CA GLY A 3 20.90 -44.63 30.92
C GLY A 3 21.63 -43.43 30.32
N THR A 4 20.88 -42.43 29.89
CA THR A 4 21.39 -41.09 29.58
C THR A 4 21.72 -40.36 30.88
N LEU A 5 22.98 -40.45 31.32
CA LEU A 5 23.61 -39.51 32.24
C LEU A 5 23.85 -38.20 31.47
N THR A 6 22.93 -37.24 31.56
CA THR A 6 23.21 -35.87 31.12
C THR A 6 24.15 -35.24 32.14
N CYS A 7 25.43 -35.13 31.77
CA CYS A 7 26.45 -34.44 32.56
C CYS A 7 26.09 -32.95 32.61
N PHE A 8 25.78 -32.41 33.80
CA PHE A 8 25.56 -30.98 33.97
C PHE A 8 26.87 -30.22 33.79
N HIS A 9 26.97 -29.43 32.72
CA HIS A 9 28.07 -28.49 32.49
C HIS A 9 27.71 -27.12 33.05
N ILE A 10 28.52 -26.62 34.00
CA ILE A 10 28.46 -25.22 34.43
C ILE A 10 29.27 -24.40 33.43
N LEU A 11 28.58 -23.56 32.64
CA LEU A 11 29.19 -22.66 31.66
C LEU A 11 29.02 -21.21 32.10
N THR A 12 30.09 -20.42 32.06
CA THR A 12 30.01 -18.97 32.23
C THR A 12 29.68 -18.30 30.90
N THR A 13 28.65 -17.45 30.88
CA THR A 13 28.24 -16.74 29.66
C THR A 13 29.20 -15.59 29.37
N ASN A 14 30.00 -15.70 28.30
CA ASN A 14 30.91 -14.62 27.89
C ASN A 14 30.26 -13.59 26.95
N PHE A 15 29.22 -13.99 26.20
CA PHE A 15 28.49 -13.12 25.28
C PHE A 15 26.99 -13.29 25.52
N THR A 16 26.26 -12.18 25.62
CA THR A 16 24.81 -12.18 25.86
C THR A 16 24.09 -11.38 24.78
N GLY A 17 22.87 -11.81 24.44
CA GLY A 17 22.03 -11.10 23.49
C GLY A 17 22.73 -10.79 22.15
N ASN A 18 22.84 -9.50 21.84
CA ASN A 18 23.32 -8.96 20.55
C ASN A 18 24.78 -9.31 20.25
N ASP A 19 25.55 -9.62 21.28
CA ASP A 19 26.97 -9.96 21.12
C ASP A 19 27.19 -11.45 20.79
N THR A 20 26.11 -12.25 20.77
CA THR A 20 26.20 -13.65 20.35
C THR A 20 26.50 -13.76 18.86
N LYS A 21 27.37 -14.69 18.47
CA LYS A 21 27.72 -14.95 17.06
C LYS A 21 26.49 -15.20 16.18
N ALA A 22 25.46 -15.84 16.74
CA ALA A 22 24.19 -16.08 16.05
C ALA A 22 23.46 -14.77 15.72
N MET A 23 23.40 -13.83 16.66
CA MET A 23 22.72 -12.56 16.42
C MET A 23 23.57 -11.59 15.58
N LEU A 24 24.90 -11.66 15.66
CA LEU A 24 25.80 -10.94 14.77
C LEU A 24 25.65 -11.34 13.30
N ASN A 25 25.29 -12.60 13.03
CA ASN A 25 24.97 -13.05 11.67
C ASN A 25 23.54 -12.69 11.25
N ASN A 26 22.67 -12.34 12.19
CA ASN A 26 21.31 -11.90 11.93
C ASN A 26 21.28 -10.39 11.70
N LYS A 27 21.42 -9.96 10.44
CA LYS A 27 21.05 -8.60 10.06
C LYS A 27 19.53 -8.51 10.24
N GLY A 28 19.10 -7.83 11.30
CA GLY A 28 17.72 -7.79 11.79
C GLY A 28 16.63 -7.55 10.73
N PRO A 29 15.35 -7.60 11.13
CA PRO A 29 14.24 -7.69 10.20
C PRO A 29 14.28 -6.58 9.14
N ARG A 30 14.59 -6.95 7.91
CA ARG A 30 14.56 -6.03 6.77
C ARG A 30 13.12 -5.92 6.29
N TYR A 31 12.61 -4.69 6.23
CA TYR A 31 11.32 -4.42 5.59
C TYR A 31 11.44 -4.73 4.10
N LYS A 32 10.80 -5.82 3.66
CA LYS A 32 10.66 -6.18 2.25
C LYS A 32 9.37 -5.54 1.74
N ARG A 33 9.51 -4.52 0.90
CA ARG A 33 8.39 -3.89 0.19
C ARG A 33 8.09 -4.71 -1.05
N SER A 34 6.82 -5.04 -1.30
CA SER A 34 6.49 -5.86 -2.46
C SER A 34 6.68 -5.09 -3.75
N THR A 35 6.94 -5.80 -4.85
CA THR A 35 7.05 -5.15 -6.17
C THR A 35 5.72 -4.51 -6.57
N LEU A 36 4.61 -5.15 -6.21
CA LEU A 36 3.25 -4.66 -6.46
C LEU A 36 2.96 -3.37 -5.69
N GLU A 37 3.36 -3.27 -4.42
CA GLU A 37 3.25 -2.03 -3.63
C GLU A 37 4.03 -0.84 -4.21
N ARG A 38 5.11 -1.11 -4.96
CA ARG A 38 5.85 -0.06 -5.65
C ARG A 38 5.11 0.40 -6.91
N LEU A 39 4.55 -0.54 -7.67
CA LEU A 39 3.76 -0.25 -8.86
C LEU A 39 2.51 0.55 -8.51
N THR A 40 1.73 0.11 -7.52
CA THR A 40 0.52 0.83 -7.09
C THR A 40 0.85 2.25 -6.60
N ASN A 41 1.97 2.43 -5.90
CA ASN A 41 2.43 3.76 -5.48
C ASN A 41 2.81 4.67 -6.67
N LEU A 42 3.39 4.11 -7.73
CA LEU A 42 3.66 4.86 -8.96
C LEU A 42 2.37 5.23 -9.70
N ASP A 43 1.41 4.32 -9.76
CA ASP A 43 0.10 4.58 -10.38
C ASP A 43 -0.66 5.71 -9.66
N ILE A 44 -0.61 5.73 -8.32
CA ILE A 44 -1.18 6.84 -7.51
C ILE A 44 -0.52 8.17 -7.87
N ILE A 45 0.79 8.21 -8.05
CA ILE A 45 1.50 9.44 -8.46
C ILE A 45 1.01 9.90 -9.83
N TRP A 46 0.87 8.99 -10.80
CA TRP A 46 0.31 9.32 -12.13
C TRP A 46 -1.13 9.83 -12.05
N CYS A 47 -1.98 9.21 -11.23
CA CYS A 47 -3.34 9.70 -10.98
C CYS A 47 -3.37 11.13 -10.45
N VAL A 48 -2.49 11.46 -9.49
CA VAL A 48 -2.40 12.83 -8.93
C VAL A 48 -1.95 13.84 -10.00
N VAL A 49 -0.99 13.48 -10.84
CA VAL A 49 -0.52 14.35 -11.93
C VAL A 49 -1.64 14.62 -12.94
N ILE A 50 -2.38 13.59 -13.35
CA ILE A 50 -3.52 13.73 -14.28
C ILE A 50 -4.64 14.56 -13.64
N LEU A 51 -4.93 14.34 -12.36
CA LEU A 51 -5.91 15.14 -11.62
C LEU A 51 -5.56 16.63 -11.64
N LEU A 52 -4.32 16.98 -11.31
CA LEU A 52 -3.86 18.37 -11.33
C LEU A 52 -3.93 18.97 -12.74
N ALA A 53 -3.53 18.22 -13.77
CA ALA A 53 -3.63 18.66 -15.15
C ALA A 53 -5.08 18.98 -15.54
N LEU A 54 -6.02 18.08 -15.21
CA LEU A 54 -7.45 18.27 -15.47
C LEU A 54 -8.03 19.48 -14.72
N CYS A 55 -7.65 19.67 -13.46
CA CYS A 55 -8.08 20.83 -12.66
C CYS A 55 -7.56 22.14 -13.24
N ILE A 56 -6.29 22.19 -13.68
CA ILE A 56 -5.69 23.37 -14.31
C ILE A 56 -6.41 23.65 -15.63
N THR A 57 -6.59 22.64 -16.50
CA THR A 57 -7.31 22.84 -17.76
C THR A 57 -8.75 23.28 -17.51
N GLY A 58 -9.45 22.69 -16.53
CA GLY A 58 -10.82 23.07 -16.17
C GLY A 58 -10.92 24.52 -15.70
N ALA A 59 -9.98 24.97 -14.87
CA ALA A 59 -9.92 26.36 -14.43
C ALA A 59 -9.61 27.34 -15.57
N VAL A 60 -8.69 27.00 -16.48
CA VAL A 60 -8.38 27.83 -17.66
C VAL A 60 -9.58 27.88 -18.61
N LEU A 61 -10.21 26.75 -18.91
CA LEU A 61 -11.40 26.70 -19.77
C LEU A 61 -12.55 27.51 -19.16
N SER A 62 -12.78 27.40 -17.84
CA SER A 62 -13.77 28.20 -17.12
C SER A 62 -13.47 29.70 -17.24
N GLY A 63 -12.22 30.13 -17.07
CA GLY A 63 -11.83 31.53 -17.21
C GLY A 63 -11.94 32.07 -18.64
N VAL A 64 -11.61 31.25 -19.65
CA VAL A 64 -11.78 31.61 -21.07
C VAL A 64 -13.26 31.68 -21.44
N TRP A 65 -14.06 30.70 -21.00
CA TRP A 65 -15.51 30.67 -21.19
C TRP A 65 -16.17 31.92 -20.61
N MET A 66 -15.76 32.32 -19.39
CA MET A 66 -16.28 33.51 -18.73
C MET A 66 -15.95 34.81 -19.48
N ARG A 67 -14.76 34.89 -20.11
CA ARG A 67 -14.37 36.03 -20.95
C ARG A 67 -15.12 36.11 -22.28
N SER A 68 -15.73 35.01 -22.73
CA SER A 68 -16.47 34.98 -24.00
C SER A 68 -17.86 35.60 -23.92
N PHE A 69 -18.41 35.87 -22.72
CA PHE A 69 -19.70 36.52 -22.56
C PHE A 69 -19.57 38.05 -22.58
N SER A 70 -20.26 38.71 -23.51
CA SER A 70 -20.21 40.16 -23.69
C SER A 70 -21.01 40.98 -22.65
N LEU A 71 -21.80 40.32 -21.80
CA LEU A 71 -22.62 40.96 -20.76
C LEU A 71 -22.25 40.39 -19.37
N PRO A 72 -21.61 41.16 -18.47
CA PRO A 72 -21.10 40.67 -17.19
C PRO A 72 -22.17 40.20 -16.19
N TYR A 73 -23.43 40.55 -16.41
CA TYR A 73 -24.49 40.47 -15.39
C TYR A 73 -25.65 39.52 -15.74
N LYS A 74 -25.53 38.75 -16.83
CA LYS A 74 -26.62 37.88 -17.29
C LYS A 74 -26.12 36.47 -17.58
N VAL A 75 -25.36 35.90 -16.64
CA VAL A 75 -25.14 34.46 -16.58
C VAL A 75 -26.25 33.86 -15.70
N PRO A 76 -27.25 33.15 -16.26
CA PRO A 76 -28.42 32.67 -15.51
C PRO A 76 -28.10 31.65 -14.40
N PHE A 77 -26.84 31.21 -14.28
CA PHE A 77 -26.40 30.17 -13.35
C PHE A 77 -25.59 30.69 -12.15
N PHE A 78 -25.17 31.98 -12.13
CA PHE A 78 -24.39 32.54 -11.02
C PHE A 78 -25.20 33.60 -10.26
N THR A 79 -25.70 33.22 -9.08
CA THR A 79 -26.51 34.07 -8.18
C THR A 79 -25.74 35.24 -7.54
N TRP A 80 -24.41 35.19 -7.56
CA TRP A 80 -23.53 36.25 -7.03
C TRP A 80 -23.60 37.55 -7.86
N SER A 81 -24.15 37.51 -9.06
CA SER A 81 -24.38 38.69 -9.93
C SER A 81 -25.45 39.64 -9.40
N GLU A 82 -26.31 39.20 -8.48
CA GLU A 82 -27.47 39.97 -7.99
C GLU A 82 -27.28 40.51 -6.55
N MET A 83 -26.08 40.38 -5.96
CA MET A 83 -25.84 40.90 -4.61
C MET A 83 -25.85 42.44 -4.59
N PRO A 84 -26.65 43.09 -3.71
CA PRO A 84 -26.69 44.53 -3.54
C PRO A 84 -25.44 44.97 -2.76
N GLY A 85 -24.36 45.24 -3.49
CA GLY A 85 -23.05 45.59 -2.93
C GLY A 85 -21.99 45.24 -3.94
N GLY A 86 -21.89 46.06 -4.99
CA GLY A 86 -21.09 45.83 -6.19
C GLY A 86 -19.63 45.48 -5.90
N THR A 87 -19.35 44.18 -5.76
CA THR A 87 -18.01 43.65 -5.86
C THR A 87 -17.71 43.51 -7.35
N GLU A 88 -16.63 44.14 -7.82
CA GLU A 88 -16.25 44.10 -9.22
C GLU A 88 -16.07 42.64 -9.67
N PHE A 89 -16.79 42.25 -10.72
CA PHE A 89 -16.72 40.91 -11.29
C PHE A 89 -15.33 40.69 -11.91
N ARG A 90 -14.45 39.98 -11.20
CA ARG A 90 -13.09 39.63 -11.66
C ARG A 90 -13.07 38.18 -12.12
N PRO A 91 -13.02 37.88 -13.43
CA PRO A 91 -13.03 36.51 -13.94
C PRO A 91 -11.84 35.68 -13.42
N SER A 92 -10.71 36.31 -13.11
CA SER A 92 -9.56 35.64 -12.49
C SER A 92 -9.83 35.11 -11.08
N PHE A 93 -10.68 35.78 -10.30
CA PHE A 93 -11.02 35.38 -8.94
C PHE A 93 -12.03 34.21 -8.94
N GLU A 94 -12.96 34.24 -9.88
CA GLU A 94 -13.94 33.16 -10.08
C GLU A 94 -13.25 31.86 -10.54
N SER A 95 -12.34 31.93 -11.51
CA SER A 95 -11.60 30.75 -11.97
C SER A 95 -10.69 30.15 -10.90
N PHE A 96 -10.20 30.97 -9.95
CA PHE A 96 -9.43 30.50 -8.80
C PHE A 96 -10.31 29.69 -7.82
N TRP A 97 -11.56 30.09 -7.59
CA TRP A 97 -12.50 29.30 -6.79
C TRP A 97 -12.94 28.02 -7.51
N ASN A 98 -13.17 28.10 -8.82
CA ASN A 98 -13.52 26.92 -9.61
C ASN A 98 -12.40 25.87 -9.65
N PHE A 99 -11.12 26.28 -9.58
CA PHE A 99 -10.01 25.34 -9.44
C PHE A 99 -10.17 24.42 -8.22
N TRP A 100 -10.50 24.99 -7.05
CA TRP A 100 -10.75 24.20 -5.84
C TRP A 100 -12.01 23.33 -5.95
N SER A 101 -13.07 23.84 -6.58
CA SER A 101 -14.28 23.05 -6.85
C SER A 101 -14.00 21.85 -7.76
N PHE A 102 -13.17 22.02 -8.81
CA PHE A 102 -12.79 20.91 -9.69
C PHE A 102 -11.95 19.84 -8.97
N ILE A 103 -11.09 20.22 -8.02
CA ILE A 103 -10.37 19.25 -7.18
C ILE A 103 -11.37 18.37 -6.41
N ILE A 104 -12.38 18.97 -5.80
CA ILE A 104 -13.40 18.23 -5.02
C ILE A 104 -14.24 17.34 -5.92
N VAL A 105 -14.66 17.83 -7.09
CA VAL A 105 -15.48 17.04 -8.04
C VAL A 105 -14.67 15.87 -8.63
N LEU A 106 -13.40 16.11 -8.97
CA LEU A 106 -12.53 15.11 -9.58
C LEU A 106 -11.81 14.22 -8.55
N GLN A 107 -12.05 14.38 -7.25
CA GLN A 107 -11.44 13.55 -6.21
C GLN A 107 -11.74 12.04 -6.36
N VAL A 108 -12.82 11.70 -7.08
CA VAL A 108 -13.18 10.32 -7.45
C VAL A 108 -12.15 9.65 -8.36
N LEU A 109 -11.29 10.43 -9.03
CA LEU A 109 -10.20 9.93 -9.86
C LEU A 109 -9.09 9.27 -9.02
N ILE A 110 -8.97 9.63 -7.73
CA ILE A 110 -8.10 8.91 -6.79
C ILE A 110 -8.87 7.66 -6.35
N PRO A 111 -8.47 6.46 -6.78
CA PRO A 111 -9.25 5.25 -6.55
C PRO A 111 -8.98 4.72 -5.13
N ILE A 112 -9.44 5.46 -4.11
CA ILE A 112 -9.30 5.09 -2.70
C ILE A 112 -9.99 3.73 -2.45
N SER A 113 -11.15 3.53 -3.08
CA SER A 113 -11.88 2.27 -3.00
C SER A 113 -11.09 1.10 -3.58
N LEU A 114 -10.45 1.27 -4.74
CA LEU A 114 -9.64 0.23 -5.38
C LEU A 114 -8.47 -0.19 -4.48
N TYR A 115 -7.78 0.78 -3.88
CA TYR A 115 -6.67 0.50 -2.96
C TYR A 115 -7.13 -0.34 -1.76
N VAL A 116 -8.22 0.07 -1.11
CA VAL A 116 -8.80 -0.66 0.02
C VAL A 116 -9.29 -2.05 -0.41
N SER A 117 -9.88 -2.18 -1.60
CA SER A 117 -10.31 -3.46 -2.14
C SER A 117 -9.14 -4.41 -2.37
N ILE A 118 -8.00 -3.93 -2.87
CA ILE A 118 -6.78 -4.75 -3.05
C ILE A 118 -6.29 -5.27 -1.69
N GLU A 119 -6.22 -4.41 -0.67
CA GLU A 119 -5.83 -4.83 0.69
C GLU A 119 -6.79 -5.87 1.28
N PHE A 120 -8.10 -5.72 1.05
CA PHE A 120 -9.09 -6.73 1.44
C PHE A 120 -8.88 -8.07 0.72
N ILE A 121 -8.57 -8.04 -0.58
CA ILE A 121 -8.28 -9.25 -1.35
C ILE A 121 -7.05 -9.98 -0.80
N LYS A 122 -5.98 -9.25 -0.45
CA LYS A 122 -4.77 -9.85 0.18
C LYS A 122 -5.10 -10.55 1.48
N VAL A 123 -5.89 -9.92 2.36
CA VAL A 123 -6.34 -10.52 3.61
C VAL A 123 -7.16 -11.79 3.34
N GLY A 124 -8.08 -11.73 2.37
CA GLY A 124 -8.86 -12.90 1.96
C GLY A 124 -8.01 -14.06 1.44
N GLN A 125 -7.00 -13.78 0.61
CA GLN A 125 -6.07 -14.78 0.09
C GLN A 125 -5.26 -15.44 1.21
N VAL A 126 -4.73 -14.66 2.15
CA VAL A 126 -3.99 -15.19 3.30
C VAL A 126 -4.89 -16.04 4.20
N TRP A 127 -6.13 -15.62 4.39
CA TRP A 127 -7.10 -16.41 5.15
C TRP A 127 -7.38 -17.76 4.47
N LEU A 128 -7.58 -17.77 3.15
CA LEU A 128 -7.80 -18.99 2.38
C LEU A 128 -6.62 -19.96 2.49
N ILE A 129 -5.38 -19.47 2.34
CA ILE A 129 -4.15 -20.27 2.50
C ILE A 129 -4.06 -20.87 3.91
N SER A 130 -4.45 -20.11 4.92
CA SER A 130 -4.36 -20.56 6.33
C SER A 130 -5.43 -21.61 6.68
N GLN A 131 -6.50 -21.71 5.90
CA GLN A 131 -7.57 -22.71 6.07
C GLN A 131 -7.38 -23.95 5.18
N ASP A 132 -6.39 -23.99 4.29
CA ASP A 132 -6.15 -25.13 3.42
C ASP A 132 -5.67 -26.36 4.21
N LEU A 133 -6.44 -27.45 4.12
CA LEU A 133 -6.14 -28.73 4.77
C LEU A 133 -4.96 -29.46 4.11
N ASN A 134 -4.68 -29.22 2.83
CA ASN A 134 -3.54 -29.85 2.15
C ASN A 134 -2.20 -29.34 2.67
N MET A 135 -2.18 -28.16 3.28
CA MET A 135 -1.01 -27.54 3.90
C MET A 135 -0.96 -27.72 5.42
N TYR A 136 -1.78 -28.62 5.97
CA TYR A 136 -1.76 -28.97 7.38
C TYR A 136 -0.78 -30.11 7.67
N TYR A 137 0.05 -29.94 8.70
CA TYR A 137 1.04 -30.93 9.11
C TYR A 137 0.57 -31.67 10.37
N GLU A 138 0.12 -32.92 10.19
CA GLU A 138 -0.49 -33.74 11.23
C GLU A 138 0.48 -34.09 12.37
N LYS A 139 1.73 -34.45 12.05
CA LYS A 139 2.71 -34.91 13.07
C LYS A 139 2.98 -33.87 14.18
N VAL A 140 2.83 -32.58 13.89
CA VAL A 140 3.08 -31.48 14.83
C VAL A 140 1.83 -30.60 15.03
N ASP A 141 0.66 -31.09 14.57
CA ASP A 141 -0.62 -30.38 14.62
C ASP A 141 -0.52 -28.89 14.25
N LYS A 142 0.09 -28.62 13.08
CA LYS A 142 0.44 -27.24 12.70
C LYS A 142 -0.08 -26.90 11.31
N ARG A 143 -0.84 -25.80 11.23
CA ARG A 143 -1.27 -25.15 9.99
C ARG A 143 -0.21 -24.17 9.49
N VAL A 144 -0.24 -23.85 8.20
CA VAL A 144 0.57 -22.76 7.62
C VAL A 144 0.21 -21.44 8.30
N GLN A 145 1.24 -20.73 8.76
CA GLN A 145 1.11 -19.40 9.37
C GLN A 145 1.75 -18.36 8.45
N CYS A 146 0.92 -17.52 7.85
CA CYS A 146 1.39 -16.38 7.06
C CYS A 146 1.69 -15.20 8.00
N ARG A 147 2.96 -14.79 8.06
CA ARG A 147 3.41 -13.67 8.92
C ARG A 147 3.41 -12.31 8.21
N ALA A 148 3.18 -12.28 6.90
CA ALA A 148 3.08 -11.06 6.12
C ALA A 148 1.99 -11.21 5.04
N LEU A 149 1.25 -10.12 4.82
CA LEU A 149 0.09 -10.09 3.91
C LEU A 149 0.50 -10.09 2.43
N ASN A 150 1.71 -9.64 2.12
CA ASN A 150 2.22 -9.56 0.74
C ASN A 150 2.87 -10.87 0.25
N ILE A 151 2.92 -11.91 1.10
CA ILE A 151 3.54 -13.21 0.77
C ILE A 151 2.91 -13.87 -0.46
N PRO A 152 1.57 -13.93 -0.62
CA PRO A 152 0.96 -14.65 -1.74
C PRO A 152 1.37 -14.08 -3.10
N GLU A 153 1.48 -12.75 -3.20
CA GLU A 153 1.89 -12.07 -4.44
C GLU A 153 3.35 -12.35 -4.78
N GLU A 154 4.24 -12.26 -3.78
CA GLU A 154 5.66 -12.54 -3.95
C GLU A 154 5.93 -14.03 -4.24
N LEU A 155 5.13 -14.93 -3.66
CA LEU A 155 5.23 -16.38 -3.90
C LEU A 155 4.93 -16.73 -5.36
N GLY A 156 3.97 -16.03 -5.99
CA GLY A 156 3.68 -16.17 -7.41
C GLY A 156 4.80 -15.67 -8.35
N GLN A 157 5.76 -14.91 -7.82
CA GLN A 157 6.87 -14.31 -8.58
C GLN A 157 8.23 -15.00 -8.33
N VAL A 158 8.28 -16.02 -7.47
CA VAL A 158 9.51 -16.74 -7.17
C VAL A 158 10.01 -17.54 -8.38
N GLN A 159 11.26 -17.31 -8.79
CA GLN A 159 11.93 -18.05 -9.86
C GLN A 159 13.02 -19.01 -9.35
N TYR A 160 13.58 -18.71 -8.18
CA TYR A 160 14.68 -19.48 -7.60
C TYR A 160 14.33 -19.88 -6.17
N ILE A 161 14.40 -21.18 -5.89
CA ILE A 161 14.22 -21.74 -4.56
C ILE A 161 15.59 -22.19 -4.06
N MET A 162 16.10 -21.53 -3.02
CA MET A 162 17.31 -21.95 -2.31
C MET A 162 16.87 -22.82 -1.13
N SER A 163 17.13 -24.12 -1.21
CA SER A 163 16.82 -25.07 -0.15
C SER A 163 18.07 -25.42 0.64
N ASP A 164 17.96 -25.44 1.97
CA ASP A 164 18.99 -26.01 2.83
C ASP A 164 18.92 -27.54 2.79
N LYS A 165 20.07 -28.21 2.93
CA LYS A 165 20.12 -29.68 2.86
C LYS A 165 19.61 -30.30 4.15
N THR A 166 20.12 -29.86 5.29
CA THR A 166 19.87 -30.49 6.58
C THR A 166 18.63 -29.88 7.24
N GLY A 167 17.66 -30.71 7.65
CA GLY A 167 16.44 -30.24 8.29
C GLY A 167 15.38 -29.66 7.34
N THR A 168 15.68 -29.51 6.05
CA THR A 168 14.67 -29.21 5.00
C THR A 168 14.55 -30.37 4.01
N LEU A 169 15.62 -30.73 3.29
CA LEU A 169 15.58 -31.86 2.35
C LEU A 169 15.69 -33.23 3.04
N THR A 170 16.45 -33.31 4.13
CA THR A 170 16.59 -34.53 4.92
C THR A 170 15.94 -34.35 6.28
N GLU A 171 14.99 -35.23 6.62
CA GLU A 171 14.47 -35.33 7.98
C GLU A 171 15.59 -35.81 8.90
N ASN A 172 15.83 -35.08 10.00
CA ASN A 172 16.85 -35.47 10.97
C ASN A 172 16.27 -36.55 11.91
N GLN A 173 15.95 -37.70 11.34
CA GLN A 173 15.60 -38.90 12.10
C GLN A 173 16.84 -39.78 12.12
N VAL A 174 17.45 -39.87 13.30
CA VAL A 174 18.45 -40.87 13.64
C VAL A 174 17.86 -41.79 14.68
#